data_AF-A0A914H857-F1
#
_entry.id   AF-A0A914H857-F1
#
_cell.length_a   1.000
_cell.length_b   1.000
_cell.length_c   1.000
_cell.angle_alpha   90.00
_cell.angle_beta   90.00
_cell.angle_gamma   90.00
#
_symmetry.space_group_name_H-M   'P 1'
#
loop_
_entity.id
_entity.type
_entity.pdbx_description
1 polymer ?
#
loop_
_entity_poly.entity_id
_entity_poly.type
_entity_poly.pdbx_seq_one_letter_code
_entity_poly.pdbx_strand_id
1 'polypeptide(L)'
;MTSICTLVEWRSRAGDRFYFENPNIFSPAQLTEFKKTSLSRLLCDNGDRITKVPSTAFLLPFAGGGVSACAELSQLDLNKWQE
;
A
#
# COMPACT_ATOMS: atom_id res chain seq x y z
N MET A 1 -26.84 3.20 -13.33
CA MET A 1 -26.13 4.38 -12.76
C MET A 1 -26.51 4.53 -11.29
N THR A 2 -26.38 3.44 -10.52
CA THR A 2 -26.85 3.30 -9.13
C THR A 2 -26.06 2.17 -8.48
N SER A 3 -24.76 2.39 -8.27
CA SER A 3 -23.94 1.54 -7.40
C SER A 3 -23.03 2.38 -6.48
N ILE A 4 -23.30 3.69 -6.37
CA ILE A 4 -22.50 4.66 -5.60
C ILE A 4 -23.04 4.85 -4.16
N CYS A 5 -23.94 3.99 -3.65
CA CYS A 5 -24.24 4.01 -2.22
C CYS A 5 -23.07 3.35 -1.43
N THR A 6 -21.92 4.00 -1.49
CA THR A 6 -20.60 3.67 -0.95
C THR A 6 -20.53 3.81 0.57
N LEU A 7 -21.63 3.60 1.29
CA LEU A 7 -21.69 3.91 2.72
C LEU A 7 -20.84 2.98 3.58
N VAL A 8 -20.52 1.75 3.14
CA VAL A 8 -19.77 0.80 3.99
C VAL A 8 -18.31 1.21 4.18
N GLU A 9 -17.63 1.62 3.11
CA GLU A 9 -16.22 1.99 3.16
C GLU A 9 -16.02 3.31 3.91
N TRP A 10 -16.84 4.32 3.60
CA TRP A 10 -16.80 5.62 4.28
C TRP A 10 -17.09 5.53 5.77
N ARG A 11 -18.08 4.71 6.18
CA ARG A 11 -18.41 4.54 7.61
C ARG A 11 -17.28 3.85 8.38
N SER A 12 -16.62 2.88 7.76
CA SER A 12 -15.49 2.17 8.39
C SER A 12 -14.30 3.12 8.56
N ARG A 13 -14.00 3.92 7.54
CA ARG A 13 -12.91 4.92 7.59
C ARG A 13 -13.20 6.05 8.59
N ALA A 14 -14.40 6.62 8.56
CA ALA A 14 -14.78 7.76 9.39
C ALA A 14 -15.06 7.37 10.86
N GLY A 15 -15.48 6.13 11.10
CA GLY A 15 -15.75 5.60 12.44
C GLY A 15 -14.50 5.08 13.16
N ASP A 16 -13.39 4.89 12.45
CA ASP A 16 -12.15 4.38 13.02
C ASP A 16 -11.28 5.52 13.58
N ARG A 17 -11.24 5.61 14.92
CA ARG A 17 -10.40 6.54 15.66
C ARG A 17 -8.91 6.39 15.31
N PHE A 18 -8.47 5.18 15.02
CA PHE A 18 -7.08 4.82 14.75
C PHE A 18 -6.77 4.70 13.26
N TYR A 19 -7.67 5.19 12.41
CA TYR A 19 -7.42 5.23 10.98
C TYR A 19 -6.10 5.94 10.69
N PHE A 20 -5.23 5.31 9.90
CA PHE A 20 -3.82 5.71 9.82
C PHE A 20 -3.60 7.15 9.35
N GLU A 21 -4.51 7.74 8.57
CA GLU A 21 -4.40 9.14 8.14
C GLU A 21 -4.93 10.16 9.16
N ASN A 22 -5.52 9.71 10.26
CA ASN A 22 -5.98 10.60 11.31
C ASN A 22 -4.79 11.34 11.96
N PRO A 23 -4.98 12.61 12.34
CA PRO A 23 -3.92 13.38 12.98
C PRO A 23 -3.48 12.71 14.29
N ASN A 24 -2.20 12.80 14.59
CA ASN A 24 -1.57 12.29 15.82
C ASN A 24 -1.57 10.75 16.00
N ILE A 25 -1.94 9.97 14.98
CA ILE A 25 -1.77 8.50 15.01
C ILE A 25 -0.35 8.10 14.60
N PHE A 26 0.14 8.67 13.50
CA PHE A 26 1.50 8.47 13.00
C PHE A 26 2.20 9.80 12.78
N SER A 27 3.52 9.79 12.89
CA SER A 27 4.33 10.96 12.51
C SER A 27 4.29 11.18 10.99
N PRO A 28 4.54 12.41 10.50
CA PRO A 28 4.61 12.68 9.06
C PRO A 28 5.64 11.80 8.32
N ALA A 29 6.74 11.45 8.98
CA ALA A 29 7.77 10.56 8.44
C ALA A 29 7.24 9.13 8.26
N GLN A 30 6.54 8.60 9.27
CA GLN A 30 5.91 7.29 9.22
C GLN A 30 4.79 7.23 8.15
N LEU A 31 4.00 8.30 8.01
CA LEU A 31 2.95 8.38 6.97
C LEU A 31 3.52 8.35 5.55
N THR A 32 4.67 9.01 5.34
CA THR A 32 5.36 8.98 4.04
C THR A 32 5.81 7.57 3.69
N GLU A 33 6.31 6.84 4.69
CA GLU A 33 6.70 5.43 4.53
C GLU A 33 5.50 4.54 4.18
N PHE A 34 4.36 4.68 4.85
CA PHE A 34 3.14 3.94 4.48
C PHE A 34 2.68 4.24 3.05
N LYS A 35 2.65 5.51 2.64
CA LYS A 35 2.21 5.91 1.28
C LYS A 35 3.14 5.41 0.17
N LYS A 36 4.40 5.14 0.50
CA LYS A 36 5.39 4.55 -0.41
C LYS A 36 5.19 3.05 -0.61
N THR A 37 4.51 2.36 0.33
CA THR A 37 4.30 0.92 0.22
C THR A 37 3.36 0.56 -0.94
N SER A 38 3.59 -0.61 -1.53
CA SER A 38 2.74 -1.16 -2.58
C SER A 38 2.46 -2.63 -2.32
N LEU A 39 1.30 -3.12 -2.77
CA LEU A 39 0.96 -4.54 -2.66
C LEU A 39 1.97 -5.42 -3.43
N SER A 40 2.47 -4.94 -4.56
CA SER A 40 3.52 -5.61 -5.34
C SER A 40 4.78 -5.84 -4.51
N ARG A 41 5.18 -4.86 -3.70
CA ARG A 41 6.33 -4.99 -2.79
C ARG A 41 6.05 -6.00 -1.68
N LEU A 42 4.85 -5.95 -1.09
CA LEU A 42 4.45 -6.89 -0.04
C LEU A 42 4.47 -8.34 -0.52
N LEU A 43 4.08 -8.59 -1.78
CA LEU A 43 4.18 -9.91 -2.40
C LEU A 43 5.63 -10.36 -2.60
N CYS A 44 6.55 -9.45 -2.95
CA CYS A 44 7.97 -9.77 -3.04
C CYS A 44 8.57 -10.12 -1.67
N ASP A 45 8.21 -9.38 -0.63
CA ASP A 45 8.80 -9.56 0.71
C ASP A 45 8.31 -10.85 1.40
N ASN A 46 7.09 -11.31 1.08
CA ASN A 46 6.46 -12.47 1.73
C ASN A 46 6.33 -13.70 0.81
N GLY A 47 6.60 -13.55 -0.48
CA GLY A 47 6.40 -14.60 -1.47
C GLY A 47 7.63 -15.50 -1.65
N ASP A 48 7.41 -16.80 -1.64
CA ASP A 48 8.49 -17.76 -1.89
C ASP A 48 9.01 -17.65 -3.32
N ARG A 49 10.30 -17.30 -3.47
CA ARG A 49 11.03 -17.25 -4.76
C ARG A 49 10.41 -16.32 -5.80
N ILE A 50 9.63 -15.32 -5.38
CA ILE A 50 9.11 -14.28 -6.27
C ILE A 50 10.23 -13.27 -6.56
N THR A 51 10.62 -13.15 -7.83
CA THR A 51 11.67 -12.21 -8.28
C THR A 51 11.12 -11.08 -9.13
N LYS A 52 9.92 -11.25 -9.69
CA LYS A 52 9.24 -10.30 -10.57
C LYS A 52 7.76 -10.26 -10.25
N VAL A 53 7.21 -9.05 -10.23
CA VAL A 53 5.80 -8.79 -9.96
C VAL A 53 5.28 -7.69 -10.89
N PRO A 54 3.96 -7.62 -11.11
CA PRO A 54 3.37 -6.47 -11.79
C PRO A 54 3.71 -5.18 -11.03
N SER A 55 4.06 -4.09 -11.73
CA SER A 55 4.42 -2.82 -11.07
C SER A 55 3.24 -2.27 -10.25
N THR A 56 2.02 -2.50 -10.74
CA THR A 56 0.77 -2.25 -10.01
C THR A 56 0.00 -3.56 -9.85
N ALA A 57 -0.07 -4.08 -8.62
CA ALA A 57 -0.63 -5.41 -8.33
C ALA A 57 -2.07 -5.65 -8.84
N PHE A 58 -2.88 -4.59 -8.97
CA PHE A 58 -4.26 -4.69 -9.45
C PHE A 58 -4.42 -4.56 -10.97
N LEU A 59 -3.34 -4.22 -11.69
CA LEU A 59 -3.35 -4.10 -13.14
C LEU A 59 -2.69 -5.32 -13.77
N LEU A 60 -3.29 -5.79 -14.86
CA LEU A 60 -2.69 -6.85 -15.65
C LEU A 60 -1.43 -6.31 -16.35
N PRO A 61 -0.32 -7.08 -16.39
CA PRO A 61 0.94 -6.62 -16.98
C PRO A 61 0.80 -6.13 -18.43
N PHE A 62 -0.01 -6.81 -19.22
CA PHE A 62 -0.26 -6.46 -20.63
C PHE A 62 -1.22 -5.29 -20.83
N ALA A 63 -1.96 -4.90 -19.78
CA ALA A 63 -2.87 -3.75 -19.80
C ALA A 63 -2.17 -2.45 -19.39
N GLY A 64 -0.83 -2.39 -19.49
CA GLY A 64 -0.01 -1.25 -19.09
C GLY A 64 0.53 -1.31 -17.66
N GLY A 65 0.25 -2.38 -16.91
CA GLY A 65 0.77 -2.57 -15.56
C GLY A 65 2.25 -2.94 -15.50
N GLY A 66 2.83 -3.42 -16.61
CA GLY A 66 4.24 -3.80 -16.70
C GLY A 66 4.64 -4.93 -15.73
N VAL A 67 5.93 -5.26 -15.72
CA VAL A 67 6.54 -6.16 -14.74
C VAL A 67 7.83 -5.52 -14.27
N SER A 68 8.00 -5.41 -12.96
CA SER A 68 9.22 -4.90 -12.32
C SER A 68 9.91 -5.99 -11.53
N ALA A 69 11.24 -5.89 -11.40
CA ALA A 69 11.98 -6.75 -10.51
C ALA A 69 11.73 -6.33 -9.05
N CYS A 70 11.70 -7.29 -8.12
CA CYS A 70 11.48 -6.98 -6.71
C CYS A 70 12.53 -6.02 -6.13
N ALA A 71 13.77 -6.05 -6.65
CA ALA A 71 14.86 -5.17 -6.26
C ALA A 71 14.65 -3.69 -6.63
N GLU A 72 13.79 -3.41 -7.61
CA GLU A 72 13.50 -2.04 -8.08
C GLU A 72 12.36 -1.39 -7.27
N LEU A 73 11.62 -2.18 -6.49
CA LEU A 73 10.48 -1.70 -5.72
C LEU A 73 10.93 -1.06 -4.40
N SER A 74 10.39 0.11 -4.08
CA SER A 74 10.68 0.82 -2.85
C SER A 74 10.31 0.00 -1.60
N GLN A 75 11.27 -0.16 -0.69
CA GLN A 75 11.08 -0.83 0.59
C GLN A 75 10.53 0.11 1.66
N LEU A 76 9.71 -0.42 2.56
CA LEU A 76 9.33 0.26 3.80
C LEU A 76 10.55 0.41 4.72
N ASP A 77 10.89 1.65 5.08
CA ASP A 77 11.96 1.96 6.02
C ASP A 77 11.42 1.93 7.47
N LEU A 78 11.63 0.80 8.15
CA LEU A 78 11.20 0.61 9.54
C LEU A 78 12.03 1.39 10.55
N ASN A 79 13.13 2.03 10.15
CA ASN A 79 13.92 2.86 11.05
C ASN A 79 13.12 4.09 11.55
N LYS A 80 12.01 4.46 10.89
CA LYS A 80 11.11 5.54 11.36
C LYS A 80 10.28 5.16 12.59
N TRP A 81 10.41 3.93 13.07
CA TRP A 81 9.79 3.43 14.31
C TRP A 81 10.80 3.14 15.41
N GLN A 82 12.08 3.49 15.21
CA GLN A 82 13.06 3.44 16.29
C GLN A 82 12.79 4.58 17.27
N GLU A 83 12.72 4.24 18.56
CA GLU A 83 12.65 5.19 19.67
C GLU A 83 14.03 5.78 20.00
#